data_AF-A0A1R1S8B4-F1
#
_entry.id   AF-A0A1R1S8B4-F1
#
_cell.length_a   1.000
_cell.length_b   1.000
_cell.length_c   1.000
_cell.angle_alpha   90.00
_cell.angle_beta   90.00
_cell.angle_gamma   90.00
#
_symmetry.space_group_name_H-M   'P 1'
#
loop_
_entity.id
_entity.type
_entity.pdbx_description
1 polymer ?
#
loop_
_entity_poly.entity_id
_entity_poly.type
_entity_poly.pdbx_seq_one_letter_code
_entity_poly.pdbx_strand_id
1 'polypeptide(L)'
;MTVDETPEQPTLEEIEAAGTRRKRDEERLKKSSTHLKEVVLAALRNGEHRPTEVAKASGWTPAHVRKMAREAGIEPDERYKERAERLRRTAQPDA
;
A
#
# COMPACT_ATOMS: atom_id res chain seq x y z
N MET A 1 19.18 49.89 -13.68
CA MET A 1 19.49 48.67 -14.45
C MET A 1 18.49 47.63 -14.00
N THR A 2 17.32 47.62 -14.61
CA THR A 2 16.21 46.72 -14.27
C THR A 2 16.37 45.45 -15.08
N VAL A 3 16.77 44.36 -14.44
CA VAL A 3 16.65 43.03 -15.03
C VAL A 3 15.16 42.70 -15.04
N ASP A 4 14.57 42.81 -16.22
CA ASP A 4 13.21 42.35 -16.48
C ASP A 4 13.27 40.82 -16.53
N GLU A 5 13.21 40.20 -15.35
CA GLU A 5 13.19 38.76 -15.17
C GLU A 5 11.77 38.26 -15.53
N THR A 6 11.46 38.30 -16.83
CA THR A 6 10.33 37.55 -17.36
C THR A 6 10.64 36.09 -17.05
N PRO A 7 9.81 35.34 -16.29
CA PRO A 7 10.08 33.93 -16.07
C PRO A 7 10.11 33.27 -17.44
N GLU A 8 11.30 32.77 -17.84
CA GLU A 8 11.47 32.06 -19.10
C GLU A 8 10.38 30.98 -19.16
N GLN A 9 9.53 31.07 -20.19
CA GLN A 9 8.48 30.09 -20.37
C GLN A 9 9.14 28.72 -20.53
N PRO A 10 8.63 27.68 -19.85
CA PRO A 10 9.27 26.37 -19.86
C PRO A 10 9.41 25.89 -21.31
N THR A 11 10.63 25.53 -21.66
CA THR A 11 11.00 25.06 -22.99
C THR A 11 10.47 23.65 -23.23
N LEU A 12 10.37 23.25 -24.51
CA LEU A 12 9.95 21.90 -24.87
C LEU A 12 10.91 20.84 -24.30
N GLU A 13 12.21 21.15 -24.27
CA GLU A 13 13.26 20.28 -23.71
C GLU A 13 13.09 20.08 -22.21
N GLU A 14 12.74 21.13 -21.46
CA GLU A 14 12.45 21.02 -20.03
C GLU A 14 11.22 20.14 -19.75
N ILE A 15 10.20 20.24 -20.60
CA ILE A 15 8.99 19.39 -20.53
C ILE A 15 9.36 17.93 -20.81
N GLU A 16 10.17 17.65 -21.82
CA GLU A 16 10.64 16.30 -22.14
C GLU A 16 11.51 15.71 -21.02
N ALA A 17 12.41 16.51 -20.46
CA ALA A 17 13.24 16.13 -19.33
C ALA A 17 12.38 15.81 -18.09
N ALA A 18 11.39 16.65 -17.77
CA ALA A 18 10.44 16.42 -16.69
C ALA A 18 9.60 15.16 -16.93
N GLY A 19 9.14 14.94 -18.16
CA GLY A 19 8.41 13.74 -18.56
C GLY A 19 9.23 12.46 -18.38
N THR A 20 10.51 12.51 -18.74
CA THR A 20 11.44 11.38 -18.55
C THR A 20 11.69 11.08 -17.07
N ARG A 21 11.88 12.11 -16.24
CA ARG A 21 12.00 11.95 -14.78
C ARG A 21 10.75 11.32 -14.17
N ARG A 22 9.58 11.82 -14.56
CA ARG A 22 8.29 11.26 -14.12
C ARG A 22 8.16 9.77 -14.45
N LYS A 23 8.52 9.35 -15.67
CA LYS A 23 8.48 7.92 -16.05
C LYS A 23 9.41 7.07 -15.18
N ARG A 24 10.64 7.53 -14.93
CA ARG A 24 11.59 6.82 -14.05
C ARG A 24 11.07 6.72 -12.61
N ASP A 25 10.46 7.79 -12.10
CA ASP A 25 9.87 7.79 -10.77
C ASP A 25 8.66 6.85 -10.68
N GLU A 26 7.83 6.79 -11.71
CA GLU A 26 6.71 5.85 -11.79
C GLU A 26 7.21 4.39 -11.79
N GLU A 27 8.25 4.08 -12.56
CA GLU A 27 8.89 2.75 -12.54
C GLU A 27 9.47 2.42 -11.17
N ARG A 28 10.14 3.38 -10.52
CA ARG A 28 10.70 3.21 -9.17
C ARG A 28 9.59 2.97 -8.14
N LEU A 29 8.50 3.75 -8.20
CA LEU A 29 7.35 3.60 -7.33
C LEU A 29 6.67 2.24 -7.53
N LYS A 30 6.53 1.80 -8.80
CA LYS A 30 5.98 0.49 -9.13
C LYS A 30 6.83 -0.64 -8.53
N LYS A 31 8.16 -0.59 -8.69
CA LYS A 31 9.07 -1.57 -8.08
C LYS A 31 8.97 -1.59 -6.56
N SER A 32 8.95 -0.42 -5.92
CA SER A 32 8.79 -0.30 -4.47
C SER A 32 7.45 -0.86 -3.99
N SER A 33 6.36 -0.61 -4.73
CA SER A 33 5.02 -1.09 -4.39
C SER A 33 4.92 -2.61 -4.52
N THR A 34 5.52 -3.19 -5.57
CA THR A 34 5.60 -4.65 -5.74
C THR A 34 6.37 -5.30 -4.61
N HIS A 35 7.53 -4.74 -4.24
CA HIS A 35 8.31 -5.28 -3.12
C HIS A 35 7.54 -5.23 -1.80
N LEU A 36 6.86 -4.11 -1.50
CA LEU A 36 6.01 -4.01 -0.32
C LEU A 36 4.88 -5.05 -0.33
N LYS A 37 4.27 -5.31 -1.50
CA LYS A 37 3.24 -6.34 -1.66
C LYS A 37 3.78 -7.72 -1.29
N GLU A 38 4.98 -8.07 -1.76
CA GLU A 38 5.61 -9.37 -1.45
C GLU A 38 5.85 -9.53 0.05
N VAL A 39 6.39 -8.50 0.71
CA VAL A 39 6.64 -8.51 2.17
C VAL A 39 5.32 -8.64 2.95
N VAL A 40 4.29 -7.89 2.57
CA VAL A 40 2.95 -7.96 3.18
C VAL A 40 2.35 -9.36 3.03
N LEU A 41 2.44 -9.96 1.84
CA LEU A 41 1.91 -11.30 1.61
C LEU A 41 2.70 -12.37 2.37
N ALA A 42 4.02 -12.25 2.48
CA ALA A 42 4.84 -13.14 3.29
C ALA A 42 4.45 -13.07 4.77
N ALA A 43 4.29 -11.86 5.32
CA ALA A 43 3.85 -11.65 6.70
C ALA A 43 2.46 -12.26 6.98
N LEU A 44 1.54 -12.14 6.02
CA LEU A 44 0.21 -12.75 6.12
C LEU A 44 0.25 -14.27 6.01
N ARG A 45 1.10 -14.85 5.15
CA ARG A 45 1.27 -16.31 5.02
C ARG A 45 1.86 -16.94 6.28
N ASN A 46 2.77 -16.25 6.95
CA ASN A 46 3.35 -16.72 8.22
C ASN A 46 2.32 -16.79 9.35
N GLY A 47 1.19 -16.09 9.23
CA GLY A 47 0.08 -16.14 10.20
C GLY A 47 0.36 -15.44 11.53
N GLU A 48 1.52 -14.79 11.70
CA GLU A 48 1.92 -14.12 12.94
C GLU A 48 1.25 -12.75 13.14
N HIS A 49 0.90 -12.08 12.05
CA HIS A 49 0.37 -10.71 12.07
C HIS A 49 -1.05 -10.60 11.52
N ARG A 50 -1.88 -9.76 12.16
CA ARG A 50 -3.25 -9.50 11.69
C ARG A 50 -3.22 -8.61 10.44
N PRO A 51 -4.17 -8.76 9.49
CA PRO A 51 -4.29 -7.87 8.34
C PRO A 51 -4.40 -6.38 8.71
N THR A 52 -4.97 -6.06 9.88
CA THR A 52 -5.05 -4.69 10.41
C THR A 52 -3.71 -4.16 10.90
N GLU A 53 -2.86 -5.01 11.47
CA GLU A 53 -1.51 -4.65 11.92
C GLU A 53 -0.59 -4.45 10.71
N VAL A 54 -0.68 -5.38 9.75
CA VAL A 54 0.04 -5.29 8.49
C VAL A 54 -0.37 -4.04 7.71
N ALA A 55 -1.67 -3.70 7.67
CA ALA A 55 -2.16 -2.47 7.07
C ALA A 55 -1.60 -1.21 7.74
N LYS A 56 -1.53 -1.18 9.08
CA LYS A 56 -0.96 -0.06 9.83
C LYS A 56 0.54 0.12 9.52
N ALA A 57 1.28 -0.98 9.39
CA ALA A 57 2.71 -0.95 9.09
C ALA A 57 3.01 -0.60 7.62
N SER A 58 2.18 -1.07 6.68
CA SER A 58 2.40 -0.85 5.24
C SER A 58 1.88 0.49 4.72
N GLY A 59 1.14 1.26 5.53
CA GLY A 59 0.46 2.48 5.09
C GLY A 59 -0.71 2.23 4.12
N TRP A 60 -1.18 0.98 4.01
CA TRP A 60 -2.32 0.63 3.16
C TRP A 60 -3.60 0.50 3.97
N THR A 61 -4.73 0.58 3.28
CA THR A 61 -6.02 0.39 3.94
C THR A 61 -6.22 -1.08 4.32
N PRO A 62 -6.89 -1.39 5.45
CA PRO A 62 -7.21 -2.77 5.83
C PRO A 62 -8.06 -3.51 4.79
N ALA A 63 -8.87 -2.77 4.00
CA ALA A 63 -9.63 -3.36 2.90
C ALA A 63 -8.71 -3.82 1.77
N HIS A 64 -7.71 -3.01 1.41
CA HIS A 64 -6.74 -3.35 0.37
C HIS A 64 -5.90 -4.58 0.75
N VAL A 65 -5.40 -4.63 1.98
CA VAL A 65 -4.61 -5.78 2.49
C VAL A 65 -5.43 -7.07 2.48
N ARG A 66 -6.69 -7.02 2.93
CA ARG A 66 -7.59 -8.20 2.88
C ARG A 66 -7.90 -8.64 1.46
N LYS A 67 -8.05 -7.70 0.52
CA LYS A 67 -8.24 -8.02 -0.91
C LYS A 67 -7.02 -8.76 -1.46
N MET A 68 -5.81 -8.25 -1.21
CA MET A 68 -4.57 -8.88 -1.65
C MET A 68 -4.37 -10.28 -1.04
N ALA A 69 -4.70 -10.46 0.23
CA ALA A 69 -4.64 -11.77 0.88
C ALA A 69 -5.50 -12.80 0.14
N ARG A 70 -6.75 -12.43 -0.17
CA ARG A 70 -7.69 -13.28 -0.92
C ARG A 70 -7.21 -13.57 -2.35
N GLU A 71 -6.74 -12.55 -3.07
CA GLU A 71 -6.18 -12.70 -4.42
C GLU A 71 -4.96 -13.65 -4.43
N ALA A 72 -4.17 -13.66 -3.35
CA ALA A 72 -3.02 -14.53 -3.21
C ALA A 72 -3.35 -15.94 -2.67
N GLY A 73 -4.64 -16.28 -2.54
CA GLY A 73 -5.09 -17.57 -2.00
C GLY A 73 -4.76 -17.77 -0.52
N ILE A 74 -4.43 -16.70 0.20
CA ILE A 74 -4.23 -16.73 1.65
C ILE A 74 -5.62 -16.71 2.26
N GLU A 75 -6.21 -17.90 2.40
CA GLU A 75 -7.48 -18.07 3.06
C GLU A 75 -7.36 -17.58 4.52
N PRO A 76 -8.36 -16.85 5.06
CA PRO A 76 -8.38 -16.59 6.50
C PRO A 76 -8.42 -17.95 7.21
N ASP A 77 -7.25 -18.34 7.70
CA ASP A 77 -6.99 -19.57 8.42
C ASP A 77 -8.10 -19.81 9.46
N GLU A 78 -8.42 -21.06 9.81
CA GLU A 78 -9.47 -21.35 10.80
C GLU A 78 -9.24 -20.58 12.11
N ARG A 79 -7.97 -20.34 12.47
CA ARG A 79 -7.54 -19.45 13.57
C ARG A 79 -8.02 -18.00 13.44
N TYR A 80 -8.12 -17.47 12.23
CA TYR A 80 -8.67 -16.14 11.95
C TYR A 80 -10.18 -16.10 12.13
N LYS A 81 -10.90 -17.16 11.71
CA LYS A 81 -12.33 -17.32 11.99
C LYS A 81 -12.57 -17.43 13.49
N GLU A 82 -11.84 -18.31 14.17
CA GLU A 82 -11.97 -18.55 15.62
C GLU A 82 -11.65 -17.29 16.45
N ARG A 83 -10.60 -16.53 16.09
CA ARG A 83 -10.31 -15.24 16.74
C ARG A 83 -11.32 -14.14 16.41
N ALA A 84 -11.80 -14.05 15.17
CA ALA A 84 -12.83 -13.08 14.79
C ALA A 84 -14.16 -13.37 15.49
N GLU A 85 -14.49 -14.65 15.66
CA GLU A 85 -15.65 -15.11 16.40
C GLU A 85 -15.52 -14.81 17.89
N ARG A 86 -14.34 -15.05 18.48
CA ARG A 86 -14.02 -14.68 19.86
C ARG A 86 -14.14 -13.17 20.10
N LEU A 87 -13.64 -12.35 19.18
CA LEU A 87 -13.74 -10.89 19.25
C LEU A 87 -15.18 -10.39 19.09
N ARG A 88 -16.00 -11.02 18.23
CA ARG A 88 -17.44 -10.71 18.11
C ARG A 88 -18.19 -11.04 19.40
N ARG A 89 -17.88 -12.20 20.02
CA ARG A 89 -18.48 -12.63 21.29
C ARG A 89 -18.15 -11.69 22.44
N THR A 90 -16.95 -11.10 22.47
CA THR A 90 -16.58 -10.10 23.48
C THR A 90 -17.09 -8.69 23.20
N ALA A 91 -17.55 -8.40 21.97
CA ALA A 91 -18.06 -7.09 21.57
C ALA A 91 -19.59 -6.97 21.65
N GLN A 92 -20.31 -8.08 21.82
CA GLN A 92 -21.70 -8.10 22.28
C GLN A 92 -21.69 -8.44 23.77
N PRO A 93 -21.80 -7.46 24.69
CA PRO A 93 -22.18 -7.78 26.06
C PRO A 93 -23.62 -8.30 26.02
N ASP A 94 -23.89 -9.34 26.81
CA ASP A 94 -25.19 -10.00 26.93
C ASP A 94 -26.35 -8.99 26.95
N ALA A 95 -27.35 -9.26 26.10
CA ALA A 95 -28.70 -8.72 26.22
C ALA A 95 -29.65 -9.87 26.55
#